data_AF-A0A0V1HZ13-F1
#
_entry.id   AF-A0A0V1HZ13-F1
#
_cell.length_a   1.000
_cell.length_b   1.000
_cell.length_c   1.000
_cell.angle_alpha   90.00
_cell.angle_beta   90.00
_cell.angle_gamma   90.00
#
_symmetry.space_group_name_H-M   'P 1'
#
loop_
_entity.id
_entity.type
_entity.pdbx_description
1 polymer ?
#
loop_
_entity_poly.entity_id
_entity_poly.type
_entity_poly.pdbx_seq_one_letter_code
_entity_poly.pdbx_strand_id
1 'polypeptide(L)'
;MSYLCANIARMVNDCTIHLTTPWMCLIGHPQVTLFAVCEPASTAGMFLMALDCSITVICLKPAKWSIMKKNANCFIIITFSCIAIGVATMWIVVFFRTQTNVLACCYFEDVLPFQMYVANYVILSSFGYCSVILFLVSLISLHVRKVHSEAVRLIRMKRQNIIIKQTISLVTFGFVVQTVPSTAAVVGVYYSIESFLLDIIWIICIISYSAYAVFLFFKRKDLRNNLYKMIRANHWIEPETFTNNMSTVVKI
;
A
#
# COMPACT_ATOMS: atom_id res chain seq x y z
N MET A 1 -3.30 -2.87 -9.51
CA MET A 1 -4.18 -4.07 -9.35
C MET A 1 -5.56 -3.84 -9.98
N SER A 2 -6.23 -2.70 -9.75
CA SER A 2 -7.49 -2.32 -10.44
C SER A 2 -7.37 -2.37 -11.97
N TYR A 3 -6.35 -1.75 -12.56
CA TYR A 3 -6.07 -1.81 -14.01
C TYR A 3 -5.72 -3.22 -14.50
N LEU A 4 -5.05 -4.06 -13.69
CA LEU A 4 -4.79 -5.46 -14.05
C LEU A 4 -6.09 -6.26 -14.07
N CYS A 5 -6.90 -6.14 -13.02
CA CYS A 5 -8.18 -6.83 -12.93
C CYS A 5 -9.19 -6.31 -13.97
N ALA A 6 -9.17 -5.01 -14.28
CA ALA A 6 -9.97 -4.41 -15.36
C ALA A 6 -9.49 -4.88 -16.74
N ASN A 7 -8.18 -4.98 -16.97
CA ASN A 7 -7.65 -5.52 -18.23
C ASN A 7 -7.86 -7.04 -18.35
N ILE A 8 -7.79 -7.79 -17.24
CA ILE A 8 -8.17 -9.21 -17.22
C ILE A 8 -9.68 -9.34 -17.47
N ALA A 9 -10.51 -8.52 -16.84
CA ALA A 9 -11.96 -8.49 -17.09
C ALA A 9 -12.28 -8.10 -18.54
N ARG A 10 -11.50 -7.20 -19.14
CA ARG A 10 -11.56 -6.81 -20.56
C ARG A 10 -11.14 -7.93 -21.50
N MET A 11 -10.19 -8.78 -21.11
CA MET A 11 -9.81 -9.97 -21.90
C MET A 11 -10.83 -11.11 -21.78
N VAL A 12 -11.59 -11.15 -20.68
CA VAL A 12 -12.56 -12.21 -20.41
C VAL A 12 -13.98 -11.82 -20.88
N ASN A 13 -14.34 -10.54 -20.86
CA ASN A 13 -15.64 -10.02 -21.25
C ASN A 13 -15.46 -8.80 -22.16
N ASP A 14 -16.24 -8.69 -23.24
CA ASP A 14 -16.35 -7.49 -24.10
C ASP A 14 -17.04 -6.33 -23.34
N CYS A 15 -16.38 -5.83 -22.29
CA CYS A 15 -16.89 -4.82 -21.38
C CYS A 15 -16.95 -3.41 -21.99
N THR A 16 -16.46 -3.23 -23.21
CA THR A 16 -16.39 -1.96 -23.94
C THR A 16 -17.71 -1.56 -24.61
N ILE A 17 -18.64 -2.50 -24.75
CA ILE A 17 -19.92 -2.29 -25.46
C ILE A 17 -21.07 -2.01 -24.47
N HIS A 18 -20.92 -2.45 -23.22
CA HIS A 18 -21.97 -2.34 -22.20
C HIS A 18 -21.77 -1.13 -21.29
N LEU A 19 -22.84 -0.37 -21.11
CA LEU A 19 -22.92 0.75 -20.16
C LEU A 19 -23.57 0.26 -18.86
N THR A 20 -23.04 0.71 -17.73
CA THR A 20 -23.54 0.39 -16.40
C THR A 20 -23.53 1.63 -15.51
N THR A 21 -24.12 1.52 -14.33
CA THR A 21 -24.08 2.60 -13.32
C THR A 21 -22.83 2.45 -12.43
N PRO A 22 -22.23 3.56 -11.97
CA PRO A 22 -21.09 3.54 -11.05
C PRO A 22 -21.34 2.72 -9.78
N TRP A 23 -22.58 2.73 -9.28
CA TRP A 23 -23.00 1.94 -8.13
C TRP A 23 -22.93 0.42 -8.41
N MET A 24 -23.42 -0.02 -9.57
CA MET A 24 -23.32 -1.42 -9.98
C MET A 24 -21.87 -1.86 -10.19
N CYS A 25 -21.02 -0.97 -10.71
CA CYS A 25 -19.58 -1.22 -10.76
C CYS A 25 -19.00 -1.46 -9.36
N LEU A 26 -19.36 -0.64 -8.38
CA LEU A 26 -18.80 -0.75 -7.03
C LEU A 26 -19.15 -2.07 -6.33
N ILE A 27 -20.37 -2.57 -6.55
CA ILE A 27 -20.85 -3.86 -6.01
C ILE A 27 -20.28 -5.04 -6.81
N GLY A 28 -20.34 -4.98 -8.14
CA GLY A 28 -19.93 -6.07 -9.01
C GLY A 28 -18.42 -6.27 -9.08
N HIS A 29 -17.65 -5.22 -8.80
CA HIS A 29 -16.20 -5.21 -8.95
C HIS A 29 -15.47 -4.79 -7.66
N PRO A 30 -15.23 -5.73 -6.74
CA PRO A 30 -14.58 -5.44 -5.45
C PRO A 30 -13.14 -4.91 -5.62
N GLN A 31 -12.51 -5.12 -6.79
CA GLN A 31 -11.18 -4.59 -7.07
C GLN A 31 -11.11 -3.05 -6.99
N VAL A 32 -12.23 -2.36 -7.26
CA VAL A 32 -12.31 -0.88 -7.21
C VAL A 32 -12.16 -0.40 -5.76
N THR A 33 -12.91 -1.01 -4.84
CA THR A 33 -12.86 -0.68 -3.42
C THR A 33 -11.53 -1.11 -2.79
N LEU A 34 -11.00 -2.28 -3.15
CA LEU A 34 -9.70 -2.73 -2.67
C LEU A 34 -8.59 -1.76 -3.08
N PHE A 35 -8.65 -1.22 -4.29
CA PHE A 35 -7.68 -0.24 -4.77
C PHE A 35 -7.74 1.07 -3.96
N ALA A 36 -8.96 1.56 -3.68
CA ALA A 36 -9.17 2.73 -2.81
C ALA A 36 -8.61 2.56 -1.39
N VAL A 37 -8.47 1.33 -0.90
CA VAL A 37 -7.85 1.02 0.41
C VAL A 37 -6.33 0.87 0.26
N CYS A 38 -5.88 0.08 -0.71
CA CYS A 38 -4.48 -0.33 -0.82
C CYS A 38 -3.53 0.81 -1.19
N GLU A 39 -3.95 1.74 -2.05
CA GLU A 39 -3.08 2.86 -2.42
C GLU A 39 -2.81 3.79 -1.23
N PRO A 40 -3.82 4.34 -0.53
CA PRO A 40 -3.58 5.14 0.66
C PRO A 40 -2.83 4.39 1.77
N ALA A 41 -3.12 3.11 1.97
CA ALA A 41 -2.43 2.29 2.98
C ALA A 41 -0.94 2.16 2.69
N SER A 42 -0.58 1.95 1.41
CA SER A 42 0.82 1.86 1.00
C SER A 42 1.54 3.19 1.22
N THR A 43 0.93 4.31 0.83
CA THR A 43 1.47 5.66 1.03
C THR A 43 1.64 6.01 2.51
N ALA A 44 0.64 5.70 3.33
CA ALA A 44 0.71 5.90 4.78
C ALA A 44 1.83 5.06 5.40
N GLY A 45 2.00 3.81 4.97
CA GLY A 45 3.08 2.93 5.43
C GLY A 45 4.47 3.50 5.11
N MET A 46 4.67 4.03 3.91
CA MET A 46 5.92 4.70 3.53
C MET A 46 6.20 5.93 4.39
N PHE A 47 5.18 6.76 4.61
CA PHE A 47 5.29 7.96 5.42
C PHE A 47 5.64 7.64 6.88
N LEU A 48 4.96 6.66 7.49
CA LEU A 48 5.26 6.22 8.84
C LEU A 48 6.68 5.66 8.98
N MET A 49 7.16 4.88 8.00
CA MET A 49 8.55 4.39 8.02
C MET A 49 9.58 5.51 7.84
N ALA A 50 9.29 6.50 6.99
CA ALA A 50 10.15 7.68 6.84
C ALA A 50 10.18 8.51 8.13
N LEU A 51 9.04 8.66 8.80
CA LEU A 51 8.93 9.32 10.11
C LEU A 51 9.67 8.57 11.22
N ASP A 52 9.54 7.25 11.33
CA ASP A 52 10.29 6.48 12.34
C ASP A 52 11.79 6.59 12.12
N CYS A 53 12.23 6.54 10.87
CA CYS A 53 13.62 6.74 10.49
C CYS A 53 14.09 8.15 10.89
N SER A 54 13.30 9.19 10.59
CA SER A 54 13.68 10.57 10.89
C SER A 54 13.76 10.82 12.39
N ILE A 55 12.77 10.37 13.16
CA ILE A 55 12.77 10.47 14.62
C ILE A 55 13.97 9.72 15.21
N THR A 56 14.24 8.50 14.74
CA THR A 56 15.37 7.68 15.23
C THR A 56 16.73 8.32 14.93
N VAL A 57 16.87 8.97 13.77
CA VAL A 57 18.13 9.61 13.36
C VAL A 57 18.31 10.97 14.05
N ILE A 58 17.27 11.80 14.10
CA ILE A 58 17.30 13.18 14.60
C ILE A 58 17.26 13.20 16.14
N CYS A 59 16.23 12.61 16.75
CA CYS A 59 15.90 12.78 18.17
C CYS A 59 16.78 11.97 19.14
N LEU A 60 17.66 11.09 18.67
CA LEU A 60 18.74 10.50 19.48
C LEU A 60 18.31 9.64 20.70
N LYS A 61 17.02 9.44 20.94
CA LYS A 61 16.56 8.72 22.13
C LYS A 61 16.83 7.22 22.00
N PRO A 62 17.19 6.54 23.10
CA PRO A 62 17.38 5.08 23.09
C PRO A 62 16.11 4.40 22.57
N ALA A 63 16.26 3.25 21.91
CA ALA A 63 15.20 2.48 21.24
C ALA A 63 13.92 2.17 22.06
N LYS A 64 13.91 2.49 23.36
CA LYS A 64 12.73 2.52 24.25
C LYS A 64 11.77 3.69 23.97
N TRP A 65 12.20 4.72 23.24
CA TRP A 65 11.43 5.92 22.92
C TRP A 65 11.16 6.10 21.42
N SER A 66 11.22 5.01 20.64
CA SER A 66 10.53 5.02 19.34
C SER A 66 9.05 5.21 19.65
N ILE A 67 8.50 6.35 19.25
CA ILE A 67 7.09 6.70 19.40
C ILE A 67 6.20 5.58 18.82
N MET A 68 6.69 4.87 17.80
CA MET A 68 6.03 3.70 17.24
C MET A 68 6.02 2.48 18.19
N LYS A 69 7.02 2.19 19.02
CA LYS A 69 6.91 0.98 19.86
C LYS A 69 5.83 1.04 20.93
N LYS A 70 5.55 2.22 21.49
CA LYS A 70 4.51 2.39 22.54
C LYS A 70 3.15 2.79 21.96
N ASN A 71 3.15 3.55 20.86
CA ASN A 71 1.92 4.10 20.26
C ASN A 71 1.70 3.67 18.79
N ALA A 72 2.48 2.75 18.19
CA ALA A 72 2.27 2.35 16.78
C ALA A 72 0.86 1.82 16.56
N ASN A 73 0.31 1.03 17.48
CA ASN A 73 -1.07 0.57 17.35
C ASN A 73 -2.03 1.75 17.23
N CYS A 74 -1.84 2.83 17.99
CA CYS A 74 -2.67 4.02 17.88
C CYS A 74 -2.50 4.71 16.52
N PHE A 75 -1.27 4.91 16.04
CA PHE A 75 -1.03 5.50 14.71
C PHE A 75 -1.59 4.64 13.58
N ILE A 76 -1.42 3.31 13.67
CA ILE A 76 -1.98 2.35 12.73
C ILE A 76 -3.50 2.45 12.74
N ILE A 77 -4.14 2.41 13.92
CA ILE A 77 -5.60 2.56 14.05
C ILE A 77 -6.06 3.87 13.42
N ILE A 78 -5.45 5.00 13.76
CA ILE A 78 -5.80 6.31 13.19
C ILE A 78 -5.69 6.27 11.66
N THR A 79 -4.59 5.73 11.12
CA THR A 79 -4.41 5.68 9.66
C THR A 79 -5.46 4.81 8.98
N PHE A 80 -5.76 3.62 9.52
CA PHE A 80 -6.81 2.76 8.96
C PHE A 80 -8.21 3.36 9.13
N SER A 81 -8.48 4.07 10.22
CA SER A 81 -9.72 4.81 10.42
C SER A 81 -9.88 5.92 9.37
N CYS A 82 -8.83 6.71 9.09
CA CYS A 82 -8.86 7.72 8.04
C CYS A 82 -9.12 7.10 6.65
N ILE A 83 -8.49 5.97 6.35
CA ILE A 83 -8.71 5.25 5.08
C ILE A 83 -10.16 4.74 5.01
N ALA A 84 -10.68 4.15 6.09
CA ALA A 84 -12.06 3.68 6.14
C ALA A 84 -13.07 4.82 5.92
N ILE A 85 -12.83 5.99 6.51
CA ILE A 85 -13.65 7.18 6.28
C ILE A 85 -13.58 7.60 4.81
N GLY A 86 -12.39 7.64 4.20
CA GLY A 86 -12.22 7.99 2.79
C GLY A 86 -12.92 7.01 1.82
N VAL A 87 -12.93 5.72 2.15
CA VAL A 87 -13.65 4.71 1.36
C VAL A 87 -15.16 4.83 1.57
N ALA A 88 -15.61 5.09 2.79
CA ALA A 88 -17.03 5.33 3.07
C ALA A 88 -17.55 6.57 2.32
N THR A 89 -16.79 7.66 2.31
CA THR A 89 -17.17 8.86 1.54
C THR A 89 -17.20 8.57 0.05
N MET A 90 -16.26 7.78 -0.49
CA MET A 90 -16.31 7.33 -1.88
C MET A 90 -17.60 6.58 -2.18
N TRP A 91 -17.96 5.60 -1.34
CA TRP A 91 -19.19 4.82 -1.50
C TRP A 91 -20.45 5.70 -1.48
N ILE A 92 -20.53 6.65 -0.54
CA ILE A 92 -21.65 7.59 -0.43
C ILE A 92 -21.76 8.46 -1.69
N VAL A 93 -20.65 9.02 -2.15
CA VAL A 93 -20.63 9.89 -3.34
C VAL A 93 -21.01 9.12 -4.60
N VAL A 94 -20.51 7.89 -4.76
CA VAL A 94 -20.86 7.02 -5.89
C VAL A 94 -22.33 6.60 -5.83
N PHE A 95 -22.88 6.35 -4.64
CA PHE A 95 -24.30 6.03 -4.46
C PHE A 95 -25.23 7.16 -4.93
N PHE A 96 -24.89 8.42 -4.64
CA PHE A 96 -25.67 9.57 -5.13
C PHE A 96 -25.44 9.88 -6.62
N ARG A 97 -24.44 9.26 -7.26
CA ARG A 97 -24.09 9.46 -8.67
C ARG A 97 -24.83 8.46 -9.57
N THR A 98 -26.15 8.52 -9.58
CA THR A 98 -27.01 7.59 -10.35
C THR A 98 -27.27 8.01 -11.80
N GLN A 99 -26.98 9.27 -12.15
CA GLN A 99 -27.36 9.89 -13.42
C GLN A 99 -26.28 9.79 -14.53
N THR A 100 -25.13 9.16 -14.26
CA THR A 100 -24.04 9.03 -15.23
C THR A 100 -23.78 7.57 -15.56
N ASN A 101 -23.83 7.23 -16.84
CA ASN A 101 -23.45 5.89 -17.31
C ASN A 101 -21.93 5.82 -17.50
N VAL A 102 -21.34 4.72 -17.06
CA VAL A 102 -19.91 4.41 -17.20
C VAL A 102 -19.76 3.08 -17.94
N LEU A 103 -18.59 2.85 -18.55
CA LEU A 103 -18.33 1.56 -19.21
C LEU A 103 -18.35 0.42 -18.18
N ALA A 104 -18.86 -0.74 -18.57
CA ALA A 104 -18.89 -1.95 -17.74
C ALA A 104 -17.51 -2.50 -17.39
N CYS A 105 -16.44 -1.94 -17.96
CA CYS A 105 -15.06 -2.22 -17.53
C CYS A 105 -14.73 -1.63 -16.14
N CYS A 106 -15.55 -0.69 -15.65
CA CYS A 106 -15.49 -0.14 -14.28
C CYS A 106 -14.09 0.35 -13.88
N TYR A 107 -13.47 1.16 -14.74
CA TYR A 107 -12.20 1.81 -14.42
C TYR A 107 -12.37 2.76 -13.25
N PHE A 108 -11.33 2.85 -12.43
CA PHE A 108 -11.35 3.68 -11.22
C PHE A 108 -11.61 5.17 -11.53
N GLU A 109 -11.08 5.65 -12.67
CA GLU A 109 -11.28 7.02 -13.16
C GLU A 109 -12.71 7.32 -13.64
N ASP A 110 -13.42 6.32 -14.15
CA ASP A 110 -14.80 6.48 -14.63
C ASP A 110 -15.81 6.44 -13.46
N VAL A 111 -15.55 5.57 -12.48
CA VAL A 111 -16.45 5.35 -11.34
C VAL A 111 -16.46 6.57 -10.40
N LEU A 112 -15.29 7.16 -10.13
CA LEU A 112 -15.19 8.33 -9.24
C LEU A 112 -15.46 9.65 -9.97
N PRO A 113 -16.03 10.66 -9.29
CA PRO A 113 -16.13 11.99 -9.86
C PRO A 113 -14.74 12.60 -9.98
N PHE A 114 -14.53 13.36 -11.07
CA PHE A 114 -13.26 13.98 -11.42
C PHE A 114 -12.57 14.67 -10.23
N GLN A 115 -13.31 15.48 -9.48
CA GLN A 115 -12.78 16.22 -8.33
C GLN A 115 -12.24 15.29 -7.24
N MET A 116 -12.94 14.18 -6.98
CA MET A 116 -12.54 13.23 -5.95
C MET A 116 -11.34 12.39 -6.40
N TYR A 117 -11.32 12.00 -7.68
CA TYR A 117 -10.17 11.33 -8.30
C TYR A 117 -8.91 12.19 -8.19
N VAL A 118 -8.97 13.45 -8.64
CA VAL A 118 -7.83 14.38 -8.60
C VAL A 118 -7.41 14.66 -7.16
N ALA A 119 -8.35 14.94 -6.25
CA ALA A 119 -8.05 15.20 -4.85
C ALA A 119 -7.32 14.02 -4.19
N ASN A 120 -7.77 12.78 -4.45
CA ASN A 120 -7.13 11.58 -3.92
C ASN A 120 -5.66 11.49 -4.39
N TYR A 121 -5.41 11.59 -5.70
CA TYR A 121 -4.05 11.46 -6.23
C TYR A 121 -3.13 12.63 -5.86
N VAL A 122 -3.65 13.84 -5.70
CA VAL A 122 -2.88 14.98 -5.17
C VAL A 122 -2.48 14.73 -3.72
N ILE A 123 -3.41 14.25 -2.88
CA ILE A 123 -3.11 13.91 -1.49
C ILE A 123 -2.04 12.81 -1.45
N LEU A 124 -2.23 11.72 -2.19
CA LEU A 124 -1.26 10.61 -2.23
C LEU A 124 0.12 11.08 -2.69
N SER A 125 0.19 11.88 -3.74
CA SER A 125 1.45 12.41 -4.27
C SER A 125 2.14 13.30 -3.24
N SER A 126 1.38 14.19 -2.57
CA SER A 126 1.92 15.09 -1.54
C SER A 126 2.53 14.32 -0.36
N PHE A 127 1.86 13.28 0.15
CA PHE A 127 2.41 12.41 1.19
C PHE A 127 3.64 11.63 0.71
N GLY A 128 3.65 11.19 -0.55
CA GLY A 128 4.81 10.57 -1.19
C GLY A 128 6.03 11.50 -1.18
N TYR A 129 5.89 12.74 -1.67
CA TYR A 129 6.96 13.73 -1.65
C TYR A 129 7.40 14.10 -0.23
N CYS A 130 6.48 14.31 0.70
CA CYS A 130 6.80 14.56 2.11
C CYS A 130 7.64 13.44 2.72
N SER A 131 7.32 12.17 2.40
CA SER A 131 8.10 11.01 2.86
C SER A 131 9.54 11.03 2.36
N VAL A 132 9.75 11.37 1.08
CA VAL A 132 11.08 11.50 0.48
C VAL A 132 11.87 12.64 1.14
N ILE A 133 11.25 13.80 1.32
CA ILE A 133 11.90 14.97 1.96
C ILE A 133 12.32 14.63 3.39
N LEU A 134 11.43 14.04 4.19
CA LEU A 134 11.74 13.60 5.56
C LEU A 134 12.92 12.62 5.58
N PHE A 135 12.95 11.68 4.65
CA PHE A 135 14.03 10.72 4.53
C PHE A 135 15.36 11.38 4.15
N LEU A 136 15.36 12.31 3.18
CA LEU A 136 16.57 13.06 2.79
C LEU A 136 17.10 13.93 3.93
N VAL A 137 16.23 14.65 4.64
CA VAL A 137 16.61 15.43 5.83
C VAL A 137 17.27 14.53 6.88
N SER A 138 16.77 13.31 7.04
CA SER A 138 17.36 12.32 7.96
C SER A 138 18.76 11.89 7.53
N LEU A 139 18.97 11.62 6.24
CA LEU A 139 20.29 11.27 5.70
C LEU A 139 21.30 12.40 5.86
N ILE A 140 20.91 13.64 5.52
CA ILE A 140 21.78 14.81 5.68
C ILE A 140 22.13 15.00 7.16
N SER A 141 21.13 14.90 8.04
CA SER A 141 21.33 14.99 9.49
C SER A 141 22.27 13.92 10.06
N LEU A 142 22.34 12.74 9.42
CA LEU A 142 23.28 11.70 9.77
C LEU A 142 24.71 12.05 9.32
N HIS A 143 24.88 12.56 8.10
CA HIS A 143 26.19 12.90 7.54
C HIS A 143 26.86 14.10 8.21
N VAL A 144 26.08 15.11 8.58
CA VAL A 144 26.61 16.34 9.22
C VAL A 144 26.98 16.11 10.69
N ARG A 145 26.47 15.04 11.31
CA ARG A 145 26.65 14.82 12.75
C ARG A 145 28.03 14.25 13.09
N LYS A 146 28.80 15.02 13.86
CA LYS A 146 30.01 14.56 14.54
C LYS A 146 29.62 13.87 15.86
N VAL A 147 30.15 12.67 16.12
CA VAL A 147 29.95 11.94 17.38
C VAL A 147 31.30 11.80 18.09
N HIS A 148 31.38 12.20 19.36
CA HIS A 148 32.63 12.30 20.13
C HIS A 148 33.24 10.95 20.58
N SER A 149 32.48 9.86 20.60
CA SER A 149 32.96 8.53 21.01
C SER A 149 32.88 7.52 19.86
N GLU A 150 34.02 6.95 19.47
CA GLU A 150 34.15 5.98 18.37
C GLU A 150 33.36 4.69 18.61
N ALA A 151 33.38 4.14 19.82
CA ALA A 151 32.67 2.90 20.16
C ALA A 151 31.14 3.08 20.10
N VAL A 152 30.63 4.19 20.65
CA VAL A 152 29.21 4.53 20.60
C VAL A 152 28.79 4.88 19.17
N ARG A 153 29.66 5.55 18.39
CA ARG A 153 29.44 5.85 16.98
C ARG A 153 29.30 4.56 16.16
N LEU A 154 30.16 3.57 16.36
CA LEU A 154 30.16 2.36 15.55
C LEU A 154 28.93 1.46 15.81
N ILE A 155 28.54 1.29 17.08
CA ILE A 155 27.32 0.55 17.44
C ILE A 155 26.07 1.27 16.91
N ARG A 156 26.04 2.60 16.99
CA ARG A 156 24.93 3.42 16.49
C ARG A 156 24.83 3.37 14.96
N MET A 157 25.94 3.51 14.27
CA MET A 157 26.02 3.44 12.80
C MET A 157 25.56 2.07 12.30
N LYS A 158 25.95 0.95 12.93
CA LYS A 158 25.47 -0.38 12.54
C LYS A 158 23.95 -0.52 12.63
N ARG A 159 23.32 -0.02 13.71
CA ARG A 159 21.86 -0.09 13.91
C ARG A 159 21.10 0.83 12.96
N GLN A 160 21.56 2.08 12.83
CA GLN A 160 20.95 3.04 11.92
C GLN A 160 21.11 2.63 10.47
N ASN A 161 22.24 2.05 10.07
CA ASN A 161 22.45 1.57 8.70
C ASN A 161 21.47 0.45 8.31
N ILE A 162 21.09 -0.44 9.24
CA ILE A 162 20.07 -1.46 8.97
C ILE A 162 18.72 -0.80 8.70
N ILE A 163 18.30 0.15 9.55
CA ILE A 163 17.02 0.88 9.41
C ILE A 163 17.03 1.70 8.11
N ILE A 164 18.07 2.50 7.88
CA ILE A 164 18.23 3.33 6.68
C ILE A 164 18.25 2.48 5.41
N LYS A 165 18.94 1.33 5.39
CA LYS A 165 18.95 0.43 4.21
C LYS A 165 17.59 -0.22 3.94
N GLN A 166 16.74 -0.34 4.95
CA GLN A 166 15.36 -0.79 4.78
C GLN A 166 14.48 0.37 4.31
N THR A 167 14.54 1.53 4.97
CA THR A 167 13.77 2.72 4.64
C THR A 167 14.11 3.27 3.25
N ILE A 168 15.39 3.34 2.85
CA ILE A 168 15.79 3.79 1.51
C ILE A 168 15.17 2.90 0.43
N SER A 169 15.21 1.58 0.63
CA SER A 169 14.67 0.63 -0.33
C SER A 169 13.16 0.76 -0.45
N LEU A 170 12.45 1.02 0.66
CA LEU A 170 11.01 1.24 0.65
C LEU A 170 10.64 2.59 0.04
N VAL A 171 11.30 3.68 0.45
CA VAL A 171 11.00 5.06 -0.01
C VAL A 171 11.33 5.21 -1.50
N THR A 172 12.47 4.70 -1.97
CA THR A 172 12.82 4.76 -3.40
C THR A 172 11.84 3.95 -4.24
N PHE A 173 11.54 2.72 -3.82
CA PHE A 173 10.60 1.87 -4.53
C PHE A 173 9.21 2.51 -4.58
N GLY A 174 8.74 2.95 -3.42
CA GLY A 174 7.49 3.65 -3.24
C GLY A 174 7.34 4.93 -4.06
N PHE A 175 8.40 5.73 -4.13
CA PHE A 175 8.41 6.93 -4.94
C PHE A 175 8.24 6.61 -6.43
N VAL A 176 9.03 5.68 -6.96
CA VAL A 176 9.01 5.30 -8.38
C VAL A 176 7.71 4.63 -8.77
N VAL A 177 7.18 3.76 -7.91
CA VAL A 177 6.06 2.86 -8.25
C VAL A 177 4.71 3.40 -7.81
N GLN A 178 4.68 4.41 -6.94
CA GLN A 178 3.44 4.99 -6.44
C GLN A 178 3.34 6.49 -6.63
N THR A 179 4.35 7.26 -6.20
CA THR A 179 4.30 8.73 -6.25
C THR A 179 4.38 9.27 -7.69
N VAL A 180 5.27 8.71 -8.51
CA VAL A 180 5.40 9.11 -9.93
C VAL A 180 4.12 8.78 -10.73
N PRO A 181 3.55 7.58 -10.66
CA PRO A 181 2.28 7.25 -11.34
C PRO A 181 1.10 8.07 -10.85
N SER A 182 1.01 8.34 -9.54
CA SER A 182 -0.04 9.21 -8.98
C SER A 182 0.06 10.63 -9.54
N THR A 183 1.28 11.13 -9.71
CA THR A 183 1.52 12.45 -10.31
C THR A 183 1.19 12.41 -11.81
N ALA A 184 1.59 11.36 -12.51
CA ALA A 184 1.29 11.16 -13.92
C ALA A 184 -0.23 11.04 -14.18
N ALA A 185 -0.98 10.42 -13.29
CA ALA A 185 -2.44 10.33 -13.37
C ALA A 185 -3.10 11.72 -13.28
N VAL A 186 -2.67 12.56 -12.32
CA VAL A 186 -3.17 13.94 -12.21
C VAL A 186 -2.80 14.75 -13.46
N VAL A 187 -1.54 14.71 -13.89
CA VAL A 187 -1.08 15.42 -15.09
C VAL A 187 -1.81 14.93 -16.34
N GLY A 188 -2.01 13.61 -16.47
CA GLY A 188 -2.70 13.01 -17.61
C GLY A 188 -4.13 13.50 -17.75
N VAL A 189 -4.83 13.63 -16.63
CA VAL A 189 -6.20 14.15 -16.59
C VAL A 189 -6.26 15.66 -16.90
N TYR A 190 -5.29 16.46 -16.44
CA TYR A 190 -5.25 17.91 -16.74
C TYR A 190 -4.81 18.23 -18.17
N TYR A 191 -3.88 17.46 -18.73
CA TYR A 191 -3.30 17.70 -20.06
C TYR A 191 -3.89 16.81 -21.15
N SER A 192 -4.91 16.00 -20.84
CA SER A 192 -5.54 15.05 -21.78
C SER A 192 -4.53 14.14 -22.47
N ILE A 193 -3.58 13.59 -21.69
CA ILE A 193 -2.59 12.64 -22.21
C ILE A 193 -3.32 11.38 -22.70
N GLU A 194 -2.84 10.78 -23.79
CA GLU A 194 -3.42 9.55 -24.33
C GLU A 194 -3.51 8.44 -23.27
N SER A 195 -4.69 7.82 -23.18
CA SER A 195 -5.01 6.74 -22.24
C SER A 195 -4.05 5.55 -22.33
N PHE A 196 -3.48 5.30 -23.52
CA PHE A 196 -2.49 4.26 -23.74
C PHE A 196 -1.20 4.44 -22.92
N LEU A 197 -0.73 5.68 -22.74
CA LEU A 197 0.47 5.96 -21.94
C LEU A 197 0.21 5.71 -20.45
N LEU A 198 -0.99 6.06 -19.97
CA LEU A 198 -1.40 5.79 -18.60
C LEU A 198 -1.47 4.29 -18.34
N ASP A 199 -2.06 3.51 -19.26
CA ASP A 199 -2.11 2.04 -19.16
C ASP A 199 -0.72 1.40 -19.03
N ILE A 200 0.25 1.85 -19.85
CA ILE A 200 1.64 1.37 -19.77
C ILE A 200 2.25 1.68 -18.39
N ILE A 201 2.07 2.91 -17.90
CA ILE A 201 2.56 3.32 -16.58
C ILE A 201 1.98 2.40 -15.51
N TRP A 202 0.67 2.15 -15.53
CA TRP A 202 0.01 1.28 -14.56
C TRP A 202 0.51 -0.17 -14.61
N ILE A 203 0.76 -0.74 -15.79
CA ILE A 203 1.32 -2.09 -15.94
C ILE A 203 2.71 -2.18 -15.31
N ILE A 204 3.59 -1.20 -15.59
CA ILE A 204 4.94 -1.14 -15.01
C ILE A 204 4.86 -1.10 -13.49
N CYS A 205 3.89 -0.38 -12.92
CA CYS A 205 3.72 -0.31 -11.47
C CYS A 205 3.38 -1.68 -10.86
N ILE A 206 2.48 -2.42 -11.50
CA ILE A 206 2.06 -3.73 -11.02
C ILE A 206 3.23 -4.73 -11.00
N ILE A 207 3.99 -4.79 -12.10
CA ILE A 207 5.19 -5.64 -12.18
C ILE A 207 6.17 -5.26 -11.08
N SER A 208 6.35 -3.97 -10.86
CA SER A 208 7.25 -3.46 -9.83
C SER A 208 6.80 -3.87 -8.43
N TYR A 209 5.50 -3.74 -8.08
CA TYR A 209 4.98 -4.15 -6.77
C TYR A 209 5.22 -5.63 -6.48
N SER A 210 4.98 -6.49 -7.47
CA SER A 210 5.27 -7.92 -7.35
C SER A 210 6.77 -8.18 -7.18
N ALA A 211 7.61 -7.51 -7.96
CA ALA A 211 9.07 -7.63 -7.83
C ALA A 211 9.57 -7.19 -6.44
N TYR A 212 8.98 -6.15 -5.85
CA TYR A 212 9.34 -5.69 -4.51
C TYR A 212 8.93 -6.66 -3.40
N ALA A 213 7.75 -7.26 -3.50
CA ALA A 213 7.32 -8.30 -2.56
C ALA A 213 8.30 -9.48 -2.58
N VAL A 214 8.71 -9.91 -3.77
CA VAL A 214 9.70 -10.96 -3.97
C VAL A 214 11.07 -10.56 -3.42
N PHE A 215 11.53 -9.33 -3.70
CA PHE A 215 12.78 -8.80 -3.16
C PHE A 215 12.79 -8.76 -1.62
N LEU A 216 11.69 -8.32 -1.00
CA LEU A 216 11.52 -8.34 0.46
C LEU A 216 11.59 -9.75 1.03
N PHE A 217 10.95 -10.71 0.36
CA PHE A 217 10.96 -12.12 0.74
C PHE A 217 12.38 -12.70 0.74
N PHE A 218 13.18 -12.39 -0.28
CA PHE A 218 14.58 -12.83 -0.34
C PHE A 218 15.47 -12.13 0.69
N LYS A 219 15.24 -10.83 0.94
CA LYS A 219 16.06 -10.01 1.83
C LYS A 219 15.84 -10.34 3.32
N ARG A 220 14.60 -10.64 3.74
CA ARG A 220 14.28 -10.90 5.16
C ARG A 220 14.29 -12.39 5.49
N LYS A 221 15.48 -12.90 5.84
CA LYS A 221 15.69 -14.29 6.29
C LYS A 221 14.77 -14.68 7.46
N ASP A 222 14.49 -13.76 8.38
CA ASP A 222 13.61 -14.00 9.54
C ASP A 222 12.16 -14.27 9.12
N LEU A 223 11.64 -13.48 8.18
CA LEU A 223 10.28 -13.64 7.63
C LEU A 223 10.14 -14.98 6.91
N ARG A 224 11.15 -15.33 6.11
CA ARG A 224 11.23 -16.62 5.42
C ARG A 224 11.29 -17.78 6.41
N ASN A 225 12.12 -17.70 7.44
CA ASN A 225 12.23 -18.75 8.45
C ASN A 225 10.94 -18.90 9.28
N ASN A 226 10.26 -17.79 9.60
CA ASN A 226 8.97 -17.83 10.29
C ASN A 226 7.86 -18.41 9.41
N LEU A 227 7.85 -18.07 8.12
CA LEU A 227 6.91 -18.67 7.17
C LEU A 227 7.16 -20.16 7.02
N TYR A 228 8.42 -20.60 6.87
CA TYR A 228 8.76 -22.03 6.85
C TYR A 228 8.36 -22.75 8.14
N LYS A 229 8.47 -22.09 9.30
CA LYS A 229 7.98 -22.64 10.57
C LYS A 229 6.45 -22.76 10.59
N MET A 230 5.70 -21.77 10.09
CA MET A 230 4.24 -21.84 9.99
C MET A 230 3.78 -22.93 9.00
N ILE A 231 4.42 -23.02 7.84
CA ILE A 231 4.12 -24.07 6.84
C ILE A 231 4.41 -25.44 7.43
N ARG A 232 5.55 -25.61 8.13
CA ARG A 232 5.88 -26.85 8.81
C ARG A 232 4.87 -27.16 9.93
N ALA A 233 4.45 -26.17 10.71
CA ALA A 233 3.48 -26.35 11.80
C ALA A 233 2.07 -26.71 11.29
N ASN A 234 1.61 -26.09 10.20
CA ASN A 234 0.34 -26.44 9.56
C ASN A 234 0.40 -27.82 8.89
N HIS A 235 1.59 -28.31 8.51
CA HIS A 235 1.75 -29.68 8.02
C HIS A 235 1.59 -30.75 9.13
N TRP A 236 1.52 -30.36 10.41
CA TRP A 236 1.22 -31.24 11.55
C TRP A 236 -0.22 -31.11 12.07
N ILE A 237 -1.06 -30.28 11.44
CA ILE A 237 -2.48 -30.05 11.79
C ILE A 237 -3.25 -30.11 10.45
N GLU A 238 -3.48 -31.26 9.81
CA GLU A 238 -4.45 -32.34 10.09
C GLU A 238 -4.31 -33.40 8.97
N PRO A 239 -4.57 -34.71 9.22
CA PRO A 239 -5.96 -35.21 9.25
C PRO A 239 -6.16 -36.41 10.21
N GLU A 240 -6.53 -36.19 11.47
CA GLU A 240 -7.05 -37.27 12.34
C GLU A 240 -8.37 -36.94 13.05
N THR A 241 -8.96 -35.77 12.80
CA THR A 241 -10.17 -35.31 13.50
C THR A 241 -11.48 -35.51 12.73
N PHE A 242 -11.45 -36.05 11.51
CA PHE A 242 -12.66 -36.19 10.67
C PHE A 242 -13.32 -37.59 10.67
N THR A 243 -12.82 -38.58 11.41
CA THR A 243 -13.38 -39.95 11.39
C THR A 243 -14.12 -40.42 12.65
N ASN A 244 -14.09 -39.69 13.78
CA ASN A 244 -14.60 -40.23 15.05
C ASN A 244 -15.90 -39.63 15.60
N ASN A 245 -16.56 -38.69 14.90
CA ASN A 245 -17.81 -38.09 15.39
C ASN A 245 -19.07 -38.46 14.59
N MET A 246 -19.04 -39.52 13.78
CA MET A 246 -20.22 -39.98 13.00
C MET A 246 -20.92 -41.23 13.59
N SER A 247 -20.73 -41.53 14.88
CA SER A 247 -21.29 -42.77 15.48
C SER A 247 -21.95 -42.64 16.85
N THR A 248 -22.34 -41.44 17.31
CA THR A 248 -23.11 -41.29 18.56
C THR A 248 -24.12 -40.14 18.53
N VAL A 249 -25.12 -40.19 17.66
CA VAL A 249 -26.41 -39.49 17.88
C VAL A 249 -27.55 -40.33 17.28
N VAL A 250 -27.87 -41.47 17.90
CA VAL A 250 -29.20 -42.10 17.81
C VAL A 250 -29.46 -42.83 19.13
N LYS A 251 -30.67 -42.63 19.70
CA LYS A 251 -31.22 -43.20 20.96
C LYS A 251 -30.78 -42.44 22.22
N ILE A 252 -31.64 -41.81 23.03
CA ILE A 252 -33.10 -41.85 23.25
C ILE A 252 -33.55 -40.42 23.59
#